data_AF-A0A973IP67-F1
#
_entry.id   AF-A0A973IP67-F1
#
_cell.length_a   1.000
_cell.length_b   1.000
_cell.length_c   1.000
_cell.angle_alpha   90.00
_cell.angle_beta   90.00
_cell.angle_gamma   90.00
#
_symmetry.space_group_name_H-M   'P 1'
#
loop_
_entity.id
_entity.type
_entity.pdbx_description
1 polymer ?
#
loop_
_entity_poly.entity_id
_entity_poly.type
_entity_poly.pdbx_seq_one_letter_code
_entity_poly.pdbx_strand_id
1 'polypeptide(L)'
;FSEKPGFREFSLPDDGEKHDETVMETVTLLDGTQKFLVTLEPGIRAAPVPLQVTTGAPSLQPAPFERERRPFVIVHPSALIGGSTDPGPVSVDANPFGSENARLRGILIHRLLATYGTRMELPPIESIRDTLVHMGCTEKEAGEMSVSVRSEVESCLVDPWLERLYSTPVDSRYVEWPVECLHSGRTVYSGVVDLVVFEGGKWRLVDFKTSAPAGSCDIDVFCRGEVEKYRPQVLAYREMWCKMKKSDTADVNAYLYWTALRRAVKL
;
A
#
# COMPACT_ATOMS: atom_id res chain seq x y z
N PHE A 1 20.94 60.90 1.01
CA PHE A 1 20.20 61.44 -0.15
C PHE A 1 19.39 60.27 -0.72
N SER A 2 18.31 59.79 -0.08
CA SER A 2 16.96 60.34 0.09
C SER A 2 16.33 60.78 -1.24
N GLU A 3 15.84 59.81 -2.00
CA GLU A 3 14.96 60.00 -3.16
C GLU A 3 13.50 60.06 -2.68
N LYS A 4 12.83 61.17 -3.03
CA LYS A 4 11.41 61.40 -2.74
C LYS A 4 10.54 60.64 -3.75
N PRO A 5 9.54 59.87 -3.34
CA PRO A 5 8.47 59.43 -4.23
C PRO A 5 7.45 60.58 -4.42
N GLY A 6 7.13 60.88 -5.68
CA GLY A 6 6.16 61.91 -6.05
C GLY A 6 4.72 61.52 -5.72
N PHE A 7 3.99 62.43 -5.09
CA PHE A 7 2.55 62.38 -4.87
C PHE A 7 1.85 62.88 -6.14
N ARG A 8 0.86 62.14 -6.66
CA ARG A 8 -0.09 62.62 -7.67
C ARG A 8 -1.47 62.69 -7.04
N GLU A 9 -2.03 63.90 -7.01
CA GLU A 9 -3.43 64.18 -6.67
C GLU A 9 -4.37 63.54 -7.69
N PHE A 10 -5.46 62.96 -7.18
CA PHE A 10 -6.66 62.64 -7.94
C PHE A 10 -7.82 63.37 -7.26
N SER A 11 -8.40 64.35 -7.94
CA SER A 11 -9.57 65.09 -7.49
C SER A 11 -10.84 64.36 -7.90
N LEU A 12 -11.80 64.20 -6.98
CA LEU A 12 -13.16 63.76 -7.27
C LEU A 12 -14.02 64.99 -7.68
N PRO A 13 -14.97 64.86 -8.63
CA PRO A 13 -15.86 65.94 -9.01
C PRO A 13 -16.85 66.32 -7.91
N ASP A 14 -17.13 67.61 -7.87
CA ASP A 14 -18.01 68.35 -6.97
C ASP A 14 -19.45 68.33 -7.49
N ASP A 15 -20.33 67.53 -6.87
CA ASP A 15 -21.75 67.44 -7.20
C ASP A 15 -22.59 68.29 -6.23
N GLY A 16 -22.46 69.62 -6.32
CA GLY A 16 -23.59 70.51 -6.61
C GLY A 16 -24.85 70.57 -5.72
N GLU A 17 -24.88 70.17 -4.45
CA GLU A 17 -26.03 70.43 -3.57
C GLU A 17 -25.73 71.42 -2.42
N LYS A 18 -26.35 72.60 -2.49
CA LYS A 18 -26.32 73.64 -1.46
C LYS A 18 -27.12 73.20 -0.24
N HIS A 19 -26.45 72.83 0.85
CA HIS A 19 -27.10 72.71 2.16
C HIS A 19 -26.94 73.99 2.97
N ASP A 20 -28.08 74.52 3.41
CA ASP A 20 -28.25 75.71 4.26
C ASP A 20 -27.83 75.34 5.70
N GLU A 21 -26.53 75.42 6.00
CA GLU A 21 -25.98 75.04 7.31
C GLU A 21 -26.27 76.11 8.37
N THR A 22 -27.13 75.76 9.34
CA THR A 22 -27.30 76.57 10.54
C THR A 22 -26.13 76.29 11.49
N VAL A 23 -25.24 77.26 11.65
CA VAL A 23 -24.02 77.13 12.46
C VAL A 23 -24.23 77.72 13.85
N MET A 24 -23.85 76.99 14.91
CA MET A 24 -23.85 77.50 16.27
C MET A 24 -22.45 78.04 16.61
N GLU A 25 -22.36 79.33 16.95
CA GLU A 25 -21.11 79.99 17.38
C GLU A 25 -20.95 79.94 18.90
N THR A 26 -19.82 79.42 19.36
CA THR A 26 -19.37 79.64 20.75
C THR A 26 -18.04 80.41 20.74
N VAL A 27 -18.03 81.59 21.35
CA VAL A 27 -16.86 82.47 21.44
C VAL A 27 -16.24 82.34 22.83
N THR A 28 -14.99 81.87 22.90
CA THR A 28 -14.24 81.81 24.17
C THR A 28 -13.13 82.88 24.18
N LEU A 29 -13.11 83.71 25.21
CA LEU A 29 -12.06 84.69 25.50
C LEU A 29 -10.83 83.97 26.07
N LEU A 30 -9.68 84.08 25.40
CA LEU A 30 -8.41 83.58 25.91
C LEU A 30 -7.69 84.71 26.67
N ASP A 31 -7.59 84.57 27.98
CA ASP A 31 -6.95 85.56 28.85
C ASP A 31 -5.51 85.86 28.40
N GLY A 32 -5.24 87.16 28.23
CA GLY A 32 -3.89 87.76 28.08
C GLY A 32 -3.58 88.43 26.75
N THR A 33 -4.33 88.15 25.68
CA THR A 33 -4.28 88.93 24.42
C THR A 33 -5.69 89.09 23.87
N GLN A 34 -6.03 90.21 23.19
CA GLN A 34 -7.33 90.45 22.56
C GLN A 34 -7.59 89.50 21.36
N LYS A 35 -7.57 88.19 21.60
CA LYS A 35 -7.83 87.15 20.62
C LYS A 35 -8.91 86.23 21.19
N PHE A 36 -9.94 86.00 20.38
CA PHE A 36 -11.05 85.12 20.69
C PHE A 36 -10.95 83.90 19.76
N LEU A 37 -11.20 82.71 20.29
CA LEU A 37 -11.41 81.53 19.47
C LEU A 37 -12.93 81.38 19.28
N VAL A 38 -13.38 81.40 18.03
CA VAL A 38 -14.76 81.08 17.66
C VAL A 38 -14.76 79.67 17.09
N THR A 39 -15.47 78.76 17.76
CA THR A 39 -15.69 77.41 17.25
C THR A 39 -17.08 77.36 16.62
N LEU A 40 -17.13 76.99 15.34
CA LEU A 40 -18.33 76.72 14.56
C LEU A 40 -18.51 75.21 14.48
N GLU A 41 -19.51 74.65 15.16
CA GLU A 41 -19.85 73.23 14.99
C GLU A 41 -21.12 73.10 14.12
N PRO A 42 -21.06 72.39 12.98
CA PRO A 42 -22.22 72.14 12.15
C PRO A 42 -23.18 71.16 12.85
N GLY A 43 -24.44 71.58 13.01
CA GLY A 43 -25.48 70.73 13.60
C GLY A 43 -25.92 69.63 12.64
N ILE A 44 -25.41 68.41 12.80
CA ILE A 44 -25.83 67.27 11.97
C ILE A 44 -27.24 66.83 12.38
N ARG A 45 -28.26 67.09 11.53
CA ARG A 45 -29.55 66.39 11.64
C ARG A 45 -29.38 64.98 11.06
N ALA A 46 -29.29 63.97 11.93
CA ALA A 46 -29.25 62.58 11.49
C ALA A 46 -30.55 62.20 10.76
N ALA A 47 -30.45 61.85 9.47
CA ALA A 47 -31.56 61.23 8.75
C ALA A 47 -31.81 59.82 9.31
N PRO A 48 -33.08 59.38 9.50
CA PRO A 48 -33.36 58.05 10.02
C PRO A 48 -32.96 56.99 8.98
N VAL A 49 -31.96 56.17 9.32
CA VAL A 49 -31.53 55.02 8.50
C VAL A 49 -32.49 53.85 8.76
N PRO A 50 -33.25 53.37 7.76
CA PRO A 50 -34.09 52.20 7.95
C PRO A 50 -33.23 50.95 8.15
N LEU A 51 -33.27 50.41 9.37
CA LEU A 51 -32.52 49.24 9.82
C LEU A 51 -33.29 47.96 9.48
N GLN A 52 -33.37 47.61 8.20
CA GLN A 52 -33.82 46.28 7.75
C GLN A 52 -33.05 45.84 6.50
N VAL A 53 -31.87 45.26 6.71
CA VAL A 53 -31.25 44.39 5.70
C VAL A 53 -31.62 42.96 6.07
N THR A 54 -32.63 42.41 5.42
CA THR A 54 -32.97 40.99 5.50
C THR A 54 -31.89 40.21 4.75
N THR A 55 -30.80 39.85 5.43
CA THR A 55 -29.82 38.91 4.86
C THR A 55 -30.41 37.50 4.98
N GLY A 56 -31.04 37.01 3.92
CA GLY A 56 -31.31 35.58 3.80
C GLY A 56 -30.00 34.82 3.90
N ALA A 57 -29.90 33.84 4.79
CA ALA A 57 -28.70 33.02 4.90
C ALA A 57 -28.34 32.44 3.52
N PRO A 58 -27.14 32.68 2.98
CA PRO A 58 -26.77 32.14 1.69
C PRO A 58 -26.86 30.61 1.75
N SER A 59 -27.53 30.01 0.76
CA SER A 59 -27.56 28.56 0.62
C SER A 59 -26.15 28.08 0.29
N LEU A 60 -25.47 27.51 1.28
CA LEU A 60 -24.17 26.86 1.10
C LEU A 60 -24.39 25.53 0.39
N GLN A 61 -24.24 25.52 -0.93
CA GLN A 61 -24.11 24.25 -1.65
C GLN A 61 -22.70 23.71 -1.46
N PRO A 62 -22.53 22.44 -1.07
CA PRO A 62 -21.21 21.81 -1.04
C PRO A 62 -20.56 21.96 -2.41
N ALA A 63 -19.29 22.35 -2.44
CA ALA A 63 -18.54 22.38 -3.68
C ALA A 63 -18.58 20.99 -4.34
N PRO A 64 -18.70 20.90 -5.68
CA PRO A 64 -18.64 19.63 -6.36
C PRO A 64 -17.31 18.94 -6.01
N PHE A 65 -17.41 17.84 -5.26
CA PHE A 65 -16.25 17.02 -4.90
C PHE A 65 -16.06 15.97 -5.99
N GLU A 66 -15.01 16.13 -6.78
CA GLU A 66 -14.50 15.05 -7.60
C GLU A 66 -13.40 14.31 -6.83
N ARG A 67 -13.62 13.02 -6.60
CA ARG A 67 -12.59 12.17 -5.98
C ARG A 67 -11.40 12.10 -6.93
N GLU A 68 -10.24 12.54 -6.46
CA GLU A 68 -8.99 12.41 -7.21
C GLU A 68 -8.75 10.94 -7.59
N ARG A 69 -8.52 10.68 -8.89
CA ARG A 69 -8.26 9.33 -9.38
C ARG A 69 -6.90 8.87 -8.88
N ARG A 70 -6.87 7.77 -8.10
CA ARG A 70 -5.63 7.19 -7.55
C ARG A 70 -4.56 7.09 -8.64
N PRO A 71 -3.37 7.72 -8.48
CA PRO A 71 -2.35 7.76 -9.52
C PRO A 71 -1.90 6.36 -9.94
N PHE A 72 -1.89 5.42 -9.00
CA PHE A 72 -1.52 4.03 -9.24
C PHE A 72 -2.59 3.03 -8.78
N VAL A 73 -2.59 1.86 -9.42
CA VAL A 73 -3.32 0.66 -9.03
C VAL A 73 -2.30 -0.37 -8.59
N ILE A 74 -2.41 -0.83 -7.34
CA ILE A 74 -1.54 -1.88 -6.80
C ILE A 74 -2.19 -3.22 -7.11
N VAL A 75 -1.43 -4.11 -7.75
CA VAL A 75 -1.85 -5.49 -8.03
C VAL A 75 -0.86 -6.43 -7.35
N HIS A 76 -1.37 -7.32 -6.52
CA HIS A 76 -0.56 -8.38 -5.93
C HIS A 76 -0.49 -9.55 -6.92
N PRO A 77 0.70 -10.13 -7.21
CA PRO A 77 0.81 -11.27 -8.12
C PRO A 77 -0.09 -12.46 -7.76
N SER A 78 -0.37 -12.66 -6.48
CA SER A 78 -1.31 -13.68 -6.00
C SER A 78 -2.76 -13.46 -6.47
N ALA A 79 -3.15 -12.22 -6.83
CA ALA A 79 -4.47 -11.92 -7.39
C ALA A 79 -4.61 -12.30 -8.88
N LEU A 80 -3.50 -12.68 -9.55
CA LEU A 80 -3.50 -13.09 -10.96
C LEU A 80 -3.86 -14.56 -11.18
N ILE A 81 -4.08 -15.31 -10.09
CA ILE A 81 -4.44 -16.73 -10.14
C ILE A 81 -5.83 -16.90 -10.79
N GLY A 82 -5.95 -17.84 -11.72
CA GLY A 82 -7.25 -18.25 -12.28
C GLY A 82 -7.76 -17.44 -13.48
N GLY A 83 -6.88 -16.74 -14.21
CA GLY A 83 -7.23 -16.08 -15.47
C GLY A 83 -7.59 -17.02 -16.65
N SER A 84 -7.48 -18.34 -16.47
CA SER A 84 -7.92 -19.36 -17.42
C SER A 84 -9.39 -19.71 -17.15
N THR A 85 -10.26 -19.47 -18.15
CA THR A 85 -11.71 -19.73 -18.12
C THR A 85 -12.11 -21.20 -18.12
N ASP A 86 -11.18 -22.13 -17.96
CA ASP A 86 -11.48 -23.57 -17.91
C ASP A 86 -11.41 -24.05 -16.46
N PRO A 87 -12.52 -24.50 -15.84
CA PRO A 87 -12.49 -25.11 -14.53
C PRO A 87 -11.86 -26.50 -14.67
N GLY A 88 -10.52 -26.54 -14.66
CA GLY A 88 -9.78 -27.75 -14.37
C GLY A 88 -10.31 -28.39 -13.07
N PRO A 89 -10.09 -29.70 -12.87
CA PRO A 89 -10.65 -30.41 -11.72
C PRO A 89 -10.34 -29.63 -10.44
N VAL A 90 -11.42 -29.27 -9.73
CA VAL A 90 -11.37 -28.53 -8.46
C VAL A 90 -10.32 -29.21 -7.60
N SER A 91 -9.20 -28.54 -7.32
CA SER A 91 -8.18 -29.08 -6.45
C SER A 91 -8.74 -29.13 -5.04
N VAL A 92 -9.35 -30.27 -4.70
CA VAL A 92 -9.78 -30.58 -3.34
C VAL A 92 -8.51 -30.95 -2.58
N ASP A 93 -7.87 -29.94 -1.99
CA ASP A 93 -6.62 -30.11 -1.26
C ASP A 93 -6.76 -31.26 -0.24
N ALA A 94 -5.90 -32.27 -0.29
CA ALA A 94 -5.93 -33.44 0.58
C ALA A 94 -5.43 -33.11 1.99
N ASN A 95 -5.87 -31.99 2.53
CA ASN A 95 -5.41 -31.50 3.81
C ASN A 95 -6.10 -32.29 4.94
N PRO A 96 -5.33 -32.92 5.85
CA PRO A 96 -5.91 -33.61 7.00
C PRO A 96 -6.55 -32.64 8.01
N PHE A 97 -6.26 -31.34 7.88
CA PHE A 97 -6.80 -30.29 8.72
C PHE A 97 -7.89 -29.51 7.96
N GLY A 98 -8.95 -29.09 8.65
CA GLY A 98 -10.03 -28.28 8.07
C GLY A 98 -9.52 -27.01 7.39
N SER A 99 -10.36 -26.34 6.58
CA SER A 99 -9.94 -25.26 5.66
C SER A 99 -9.15 -24.11 6.31
N GLU A 100 -9.49 -23.71 7.54
CA GLU A 100 -8.74 -22.68 8.28
C GLU A 100 -7.36 -23.16 8.71
N ASN A 101 -7.29 -24.37 9.27
CA ASN A 101 -6.05 -25.03 9.66
C ASN A 101 -5.18 -25.36 8.43
N ALA A 102 -5.79 -25.59 7.26
CA ALA A 102 -5.08 -25.78 6.01
C ALA A 102 -4.29 -24.54 5.57
N ARG A 103 -4.92 -23.37 5.67
CA ARG A 103 -4.26 -22.08 5.42
C ARG A 103 -3.14 -21.84 6.42
N LEU A 104 -3.38 -22.12 7.70
CA LEU A 104 -2.37 -21.95 8.75
C LEU A 104 -1.15 -22.85 8.53
N ARG A 105 -1.37 -24.12 8.17
CA ARG A 105 -0.32 -25.06 7.77
C ARG A 105 0.53 -24.46 6.63
N GLY A 106 -0.12 -23.95 5.59
CA GLY A 106 0.58 -23.32 4.45
C GLY A 106 1.47 -22.15 4.89
N ILE A 107 0.93 -21.23 5.68
CA ILE A 107 1.66 -20.07 6.23
C ILE A 107 2.88 -20.53 7.06
N LEU A 108 2.70 -21.57 7.88
CA LEU A 108 3.76 -22.07 8.75
C LEU A 108 4.89 -22.71 7.94
N ILE A 109 4.58 -23.50 6.90
CA ILE A 109 5.58 -24.10 6.01
C ILE A 109 6.44 -23.00 5.35
N HIS A 110 5.83 -21.98 4.76
CA HIS A 110 6.57 -20.85 4.16
C HIS A 110 7.48 -20.18 5.20
N ARG A 111 6.92 -19.86 6.38
CA ARG A 111 7.69 -19.22 7.46
C ARG A 111 8.88 -20.06 7.91
N LEU A 112 8.75 -21.38 8.00
CA LEU A 112 9.83 -22.26 8.41
C LEU A 112 10.91 -22.39 7.34
N LEU A 113 10.53 -22.55 6.06
CA LEU A 113 11.46 -22.52 4.93
C LEU A 113 12.20 -21.17 4.86
N ALA A 114 11.51 -20.07 5.15
CA ALA A 114 12.10 -18.75 5.22
C ALA A 114 13.06 -18.57 6.39
N THR A 115 12.66 -19.05 7.56
CA THR A 115 13.49 -19.03 8.78
C THR A 115 14.76 -19.82 8.55
N TYR A 116 14.66 -21.02 7.98
CA TYR A 116 15.83 -21.82 7.63
C TYR A 116 16.70 -21.12 6.59
N GLY A 117 16.12 -20.55 5.53
CA GLY A 117 16.89 -19.82 4.52
C GLY A 117 17.70 -18.65 5.06
N THR A 118 17.29 -18.08 6.19
CA THR A 118 17.96 -16.94 6.83
C THR A 118 18.91 -17.37 7.94
N ARG A 119 18.51 -18.33 8.77
CA ARG A 119 19.22 -18.73 10.00
C ARG A 119 20.02 -20.02 9.87
N MET A 120 19.78 -20.80 8.80
CA MET A 120 20.28 -22.16 8.62
C MET A 120 19.87 -23.13 9.75
N GLU A 121 18.80 -22.79 10.48
CA GLU A 121 18.29 -23.54 11.61
C GLU A 121 16.76 -23.41 11.64
N LEU A 122 16.09 -24.51 11.98
CA LEU A 122 14.65 -24.54 12.18
C LEU A 122 14.32 -24.42 13.68
N PRO A 123 13.29 -23.65 14.06
CA PRO A 123 12.88 -23.50 15.46
C PRO A 123 12.43 -24.84 16.08
N PRO A 124 12.61 -25.03 17.39
CA PRO A 124 12.20 -26.26 18.07
C PRO A 124 10.68 -26.46 17.97
N ILE A 125 10.24 -27.73 18.05
CA ILE A 125 8.83 -28.11 17.85
C ILE A 125 7.91 -27.41 18.85
N GLU A 126 8.39 -27.21 20.08
CA GLU A 126 7.66 -26.51 21.14
C GLU A 126 7.32 -25.08 20.73
N SER A 127 8.28 -24.34 20.14
CA SER A 127 8.04 -22.98 19.65
C SER A 127 7.06 -22.93 18.47
N ILE A 128 7.07 -23.96 17.61
CA ILE A 128 6.11 -24.10 16.52
C ILE A 128 4.70 -24.31 17.09
N ARG A 129 4.57 -25.23 18.04
CA ARG A 129 3.30 -25.52 18.72
C ARG A 129 2.75 -24.30 19.45
N ASP A 130 3.57 -23.60 20.22
CA ASP A 130 3.16 -22.41 20.97
C ASP A 130 2.67 -21.29 20.03
N THR A 131 3.32 -21.16 18.87
CA THR A 131 2.86 -20.24 17.80
C THR A 131 1.47 -20.64 17.29
N LEU A 132 1.23 -21.93 17.04
CA LEU A 132 -0.07 -22.42 16.56
C LEU A 132 -1.18 -22.22 17.59
N VAL A 133 -0.91 -22.46 18.87
CA VAL A 133 -1.85 -22.16 19.96
C VAL A 133 -2.17 -20.67 20.01
N HIS A 134 -1.16 -19.80 19.90
CA HIS A 134 -1.37 -18.35 19.85
C HIS A 134 -2.18 -17.90 18.63
N MET A 135 -2.11 -18.65 17.52
CA MET A 135 -2.88 -18.41 16.31
C MET A 135 -4.30 -19.03 16.34
N GLY A 136 -4.69 -19.63 17.47
CA GLY A 136 -6.07 -20.07 17.73
C GLY A 136 -6.31 -21.58 17.62
N CYS A 137 -5.28 -22.40 17.36
CA CYS A 137 -5.44 -23.85 17.39
C CYS A 137 -5.64 -24.37 18.81
N THR A 138 -6.38 -25.48 18.96
CA THR A 138 -6.36 -26.24 20.21
C THR A 138 -4.97 -26.86 20.45
N GLU A 139 -4.62 -27.17 21.70
CA GLU A 139 -3.33 -27.80 22.02
C GLU A 139 -3.10 -29.11 21.26
N LYS A 140 -4.17 -29.90 21.08
CA LYS A 140 -4.12 -31.16 20.33
C LYS A 140 -3.79 -30.91 18.86
N GLU A 141 -4.53 -30.03 18.19
CA GLU A 141 -4.30 -29.69 16.78
C GLU A 141 -2.92 -29.06 16.57
N ALA A 142 -2.50 -28.18 17.47
CA ALA A 142 -1.17 -27.58 17.45
C ALA A 142 -0.07 -28.64 17.60
N GLY A 143 -0.28 -29.64 18.47
CA GLY A 143 0.61 -30.78 18.64
C GLY A 143 0.75 -31.60 17.34
N GLU A 144 -0.37 -31.99 16.74
CA GLU A 144 -0.39 -32.78 15.50
C GLU A 144 0.19 -31.99 14.31
N MET A 145 -0.19 -30.73 14.16
CA MET A 145 0.26 -29.87 13.05
C MET A 145 1.73 -29.50 13.16
N SER A 146 2.24 -29.20 14.36
CA SER A 146 3.65 -28.85 14.55
C SER A 146 4.59 -29.99 14.11
N VAL A 147 4.28 -31.23 14.47
CA VAL A 147 5.04 -32.42 14.06
C VAL A 147 4.93 -32.64 12.55
N SER A 148 3.72 -32.60 12.01
CA SER A 148 3.46 -32.80 10.56
C SER A 148 4.20 -31.78 9.70
N VAL A 149 4.07 -30.49 10.03
CA VAL A 149 4.73 -29.40 9.32
C VAL A 149 6.25 -29.47 9.45
N ARG A 150 6.76 -29.74 10.66
CA ARG A 150 8.20 -29.90 10.89
C ARG A 150 8.76 -31.01 10.00
N SER A 151 8.13 -32.17 9.99
CA SER A 151 8.55 -33.32 9.18
C SER A 151 8.54 -33.02 7.69
N GLU A 152 7.53 -32.29 7.19
CA GLU A 152 7.45 -31.92 5.77
C GLU A 152 8.58 -30.95 5.39
N VAL A 153 8.82 -29.93 6.20
CA VAL A 153 9.90 -28.97 5.97
C VAL A 153 11.25 -29.66 6.02
N GLU A 154 11.52 -30.50 7.01
CA GLU A 154 12.76 -31.27 7.10
C GLU A 154 12.97 -32.15 5.85
N SER A 155 11.90 -32.80 5.38
CA SER A 155 11.94 -33.59 4.15
C SER A 155 12.23 -32.74 2.91
N CYS A 156 11.76 -31.48 2.88
CA CYS A 156 12.10 -30.55 1.81
C CYS A 156 13.56 -30.09 1.89
N LEU A 157 14.11 -29.88 3.09
CA LEU A 157 15.48 -29.40 3.26
C LEU A 157 16.54 -30.45 2.87
N VAL A 158 16.18 -31.74 2.92
CA VAL A 158 17.04 -32.84 2.45
C VAL A 158 16.73 -33.28 1.01
N ASP A 159 15.76 -32.63 0.34
CA ASP A 159 15.54 -32.84 -1.09
C ASP A 159 16.73 -32.27 -1.88
N PRO A 160 17.44 -33.07 -2.72
CA PRO A 160 18.67 -32.61 -3.37
C PRO A 160 18.49 -31.37 -4.26
N TRP A 161 17.29 -31.17 -4.83
CA TRP A 161 17.03 -30.00 -5.67
C TRP A 161 16.94 -28.73 -4.81
N LEU A 162 16.24 -28.79 -3.69
CA LEU A 162 16.08 -27.64 -2.79
C LEU A 162 17.31 -27.41 -1.89
N GLU A 163 17.93 -28.47 -1.38
CA GLU A 163 19.17 -28.43 -0.59
C GLU A 163 20.27 -27.64 -1.32
N ARG A 164 20.41 -27.87 -2.62
CA ARG A 164 21.36 -27.15 -3.48
C ARG A 164 21.13 -25.63 -3.47
N LEU A 165 19.88 -25.17 -3.42
CA LEU A 165 19.56 -23.75 -3.36
C LEU A 165 19.92 -23.14 -2.00
N TYR A 166 19.64 -23.85 -0.91
CA TYR A 166 20.03 -23.44 0.44
C TYR A 166 21.52 -23.60 0.75
N SER A 167 22.26 -24.34 -0.09
CA SER A 167 23.72 -24.44 -0.01
C SER A 167 24.44 -23.26 -0.68
N THR A 168 23.72 -22.42 -1.43
CA THR A 168 24.31 -21.23 -2.05
C THR A 168 24.65 -20.17 -0.99
N PRO A 169 25.75 -19.40 -1.12
CA PRO A 169 26.13 -18.36 -0.15
C PRO A 169 24.98 -17.39 0.15
N VAL A 170 24.92 -16.92 1.41
CA VAL A 170 23.85 -16.05 1.91
C VAL A 170 23.69 -14.79 1.05
N ASP A 171 24.78 -14.18 0.59
CA ASP A 171 24.74 -12.97 -0.26
C ASP A 171 24.14 -13.19 -1.65
N SER A 172 24.03 -14.45 -2.07
CA SER A 172 23.43 -14.87 -3.33
C SER A 172 22.04 -15.49 -3.16
N ARG A 173 21.47 -15.40 -1.95
CA ARG A 173 20.16 -15.96 -1.59
C ARG A 173 19.26 -14.88 -0.99
N TYR A 174 18.06 -14.77 -1.53
CA TYR A 174 17.03 -13.84 -1.10
C TYR A 174 15.82 -14.64 -0.68
N VAL A 175 15.35 -14.44 0.55
CA VAL A 175 14.34 -15.27 1.19
C VAL A 175 13.22 -14.36 1.68
N GLU A 176 11.96 -14.71 1.37
CA GLU A 176 10.78 -13.87 1.64
C GLU A 176 11.03 -12.41 1.24
N TRP A 177 11.51 -12.22 0.01
CA TRP A 177 12.03 -10.93 -0.43
C TRP A 177 10.90 -10.05 -0.98
N PRO A 178 10.62 -8.90 -0.35
CA PRO A 178 9.64 -7.96 -0.88
C PRO A 178 10.16 -7.32 -2.16
N VAL A 179 9.31 -7.27 -3.17
CA VAL A 179 9.64 -6.67 -4.46
C VAL A 179 8.45 -5.88 -4.97
N GLU A 180 8.74 -4.74 -5.57
CA GLU A 180 7.76 -3.89 -6.24
C GLU A 180 8.29 -3.44 -7.59
N CYS A 181 7.41 -3.33 -8.58
CA CYS A 181 7.79 -2.77 -9.87
C CYS A 181 6.61 -2.08 -10.55
N LEU A 182 6.89 -1.05 -11.34
CA LEU A 182 5.92 -0.51 -12.28
C LEU A 182 5.75 -1.53 -13.43
N HIS A 183 4.60 -2.20 -13.49
CA HIS A 183 4.29 -3.16 -14.55
C HIS A 183 4.00 -2.42 -15.86
N SER A 184 3.04 -1.49 -15.83
CA SER A 184 2.63 -0.67 -16.98
C SER A 184 2.05 0.65 -16.48
N GLY A 185 2.16 1.75 -17.26
CA GLY A 185 1.52 3.06 -17.04
C GLY A 185 1.23 3.48 -15.58
N ARG A 186 0.14 2.94 -15.00
CA ARG A 186 -0.34 3.20 -13.63
C ARG A 186 -0.43 1.95 -12.73
N THR A 187 -0.10 0.76 -13.22
CA THR A 187 -0.15 -0.50 -12.49
C THR A 187 1.21 -0.81 -11.85
N VAL A 188 1.21 -0.95 -10.53
CA VAL A 188 2.37 -1.38 -9.75
C VAL A 188 2.11 -2.81 -9.26
N TYR A 189 3.03 -3.72 -9.57
CA TYR A 189 3.07 -4.99 -8.87
C TYR A 189 3.78 -4.83 -7.53
N SER A 190 3.20 -5.42 -6.48
CA SER A 190 3.77 -5.46 -5.13
C SER A 190 3.53 -6.83 -4.51
N GLY A 191 4.60 -7.48 -4.04
CA GLY A 191 4.50 -8.82 -3.48
C GLY A 191 5.80 -9.30 -2.85
N VAL A 192 5.78 -10.55 -2.38
CA VAL A 192 6.92 -11.21 -1.74
C VAL A 192 7.24 -12.48 -2.51
N VAL A 193 8.51 -12.66 -2.83
CA VAL A 193 9.02 -13.88 -3.48
C VAL A 193 9.60 -14.78 -2.40
N ASP A 194 9.18 -16.04 -2.38
CA ASP A 194 9.56 -16.97 -1.30
C ASP A 194 11.08 -17.22 -1.26
N LEU A 195 11.68 -17.54 -2.41
CA LEU A 195 13.11 -17.80 -2.53
C LEU A 195 13.64 -17.39 -3.90
N VAL A 196 14.74 -16.65 -3.92
CA VAL A 196 15.52 -16.40 -5.13
C VAL A 196 17.00 -16.64 -4.87
N VAL A 197 17.65 -17.42 -5.72
CA VAL A 197 19.06 -17.76 -5.61
C VAL A 197 19.80 -17.45 -6.90
N PHE A 198 20.98 -16.84 -6.81
CA PHE A 198 21.89 -16.71 -7.94
C PHE A 198 22.87 -17.87 -7.97
N GLU A 199 22.78 -18.72 -9.00
CA GLU A 199 23.62 -19.90 -9.12
C GLU A 199 23.97 -20.19 -10.58
N GLY A 200 25.24 -20.43 -10.87
CA GLY A 200 25.69 -20.81 -12.21
C GLY A 200 25.43 -19.72 -13.26
N GLY A 201 25.50 -18.45 -12.86
CA GLY A 201 25.24 -17.30 -13.74
C GLY A 201 23.76 -17.02 -14.01
N LYS A 202 22.84 -17.75 -13.38
CA LYS A 202 21.39 -17.56 -13.55
C LYS A 202 20.69 -17.39 -12.21
N TRP A 203 19.62 -16.61 -12.24
CA TRP A 203 18.67 -16.54 -11.13
C TRP A 203 17.73 -17.74 -11.17
N ARG A 204 17.46 -18.31 -10.00
CA ARG A 204 16.44 -19.32 -9.76
C ARG A 204 15.41 -18.71 -8.82
N LEU A 205 14.24 -18.38 -9.34
CA LEU A 205 13.11 -17.89 -8.58
C LEU A 205 12.20 -19.06 -8.24
N VAL A 206 11.86 -19.25 -6.98
CA VAL A 206 11.04 -20.36 -6.49
C VAL A 206 9.85 -19.80 -5.74
N ASP A 207 8.67 -20.30 -6.09
CA ASP A 207 7.43 -20.08 -5.37
C ASP A 207 6.97 -21.44 -4.81
N PHE A 208 6.81 -21.51 -3.49
CA PHE A 208 6.46 -22.73 -2.78
C PHE A 208 4.94 -22.93 -2.78
N LYS A 209 4.51 -24.17 -3.02
CA LYS A 209 3.11 -24.59 -2.95
C LYS A 209 2.96 -25.72 -1.96
N THR A 210 1.97 -25.57 -1.09
CA THR A 210 1.68 -26.55 -0.02
C THR A 210 0.48 -27.44 -0.34
N SER A 211 -0.08 -27.28 -1.55
CA SER A 211 -1.16 -28.08 -2.09
C SER A 211 -0.70 -29.50 -2.43
N ALA A 212 -1.62 -30.45 -2.29
CA ALA A 212 -1.38 -31.86 -2.61
C ALA A 212 -2.52 -32.44 -3.48
N PRO A 213 -2.23 -33.45 -4.32
CA PRO A 213 -3.25 -34.13 -5.11
C PRO A 213 -4.29 -34.82 -4.21
N ALA A 214 -5.57 -34.72 -4.59
CA ALA A 214 -6.68 -35.35 -3.90
C ALA A 214 -6.80 -36.83 -4.24
N GLY A 215 -6.92 -37.71 -3.24
CA GLY A 215 -7.24 -39.13 -3.44
C GLY A 215 -6.29 -39.83 -4.43
N SER A 216 -6.84 -40.51 -5.44
CA SER A 216 -6.06 -41.20 -6.48
C SER A 216 -5.76 -40.32 -7.71
N CYS A 217 -5.77 -38.99 -7.58
CA CYS A 217 -5.44 -38.10 -8.68
C CYS A 217 -4.00 -38.35 -9.15
N ASP A 218 -3.82 -38.42 -10.47
CA ASP A 218 -2.51 -38.54 -11.08
C ASP A 218 -1.65 -37.30 -10.79
N ILE A 219 -0.42 -37.52 -10.32
CA ILE A 219 0.47 -36.45 -9.87
C ILE A 219 0.83 -35.52 -11.04
N ASP A 220 1.02 -36.04 -12.25
CA ASP A 220 1.37 -35.23 -13.40
C ASP A 220 0.17 -34.38 -13.88
N VAL A 221 -1.04 -34.94 -13.84
CA VAL A 221 -2.28 -34.18 -14.08
C VAL A 221 -2.43 -33.05 -13.07
N PHE A 222 -2.23 -33.33 -11.77
CA PHE A 222 -2.27 -32.32 -10.72
C PHE A 222 -1.25 -31.20 -10.96
N CYS A 223 0.02 -31.55 -11.18
CA CYS A 223 1.07 -30.58 -11.42
C CYS A 223 0.81 -29.72 -12.66
N ARG A 224 0.28 -30.29 -13.76
CA ARG A 224 -0.09 -29.50 -14.94
C ARG A 224 -1.20 -28.49 -14.64
N GLY A 225 -2.24 -28.89 -13.92
CA GLY A 225 -3.32 -27.99 -13.53
C GLY A 225 -2.83 -26.85 -12.63
N GLU A 226 -1.99 -27.16 -11.66
CA GLU A 226 -1.43 -26.16 -10.75
C GLU A 226 -0.42 -25.23 -11.47
N VAL A 227 0.37 -25.74 -12.42
CA VAL A 227 1.20 -24.90 -13.30
C VAL A 227 0.35 -23.86 -14.03
N GLU A 228 -0.75 -24.27 -14.66
CA GLU A 228 -1.61 -23.34 -15.41
C GLU A 228 -2.23 -22.29 -14.49
N LYS A 229 -2.72 -22.72 -13.33
CA LYS A 229 -3.31 -21.86 -12.30
C LYS A 229 -2.34 -20.80 -11.78
N TYR A 230 -1.09 -21.16 -11.51
CA TYR A 230 -0.10 -20.28 -10.87
C TYR A 230 0.88 -19.62 -11.84
N ARG A 231 0.90 -20.01 -13.12
CA ARG A 231 1.78 -19.42 -14.15
C ARG A 231 1.70 -17.89 -14.18
N PRO A 232 0.52 -17.23 -14.18
CA PRO A 232 0.46 -15.76 -14.20
C PRO A 232 1.15 -15.11 -13.00
N GLN A 233 0.95 -15.66 -11.80
CA GLN A 233 1.58 -15.17 -10.56
C GLN A 233 3.11 -15.24 -10.66
N VAL A 234 3.64 -16.40 -11.03
CA VAL A 234 5.09 -16.62 -11.02
C VAL A 234 5.78 -15.87 -12.15
N LEU A 235 5.13 -15.72 -13.31
CA LEU A 235 5.65 -14.87 -14.39
C LEU A 235 5.68 -13.39 -14.02
N ALA A 236 4.70 -12.90 -13.25
CA ALA A 236 4.74 -11.55 -12.70
C ALA A 236 5.91 -11.38 -11.73
N TYR A 237 6.16 -12.34 -10.84
CA TYR A 237 7.36 -12.31 -9.99
C TYR A 237 8.66 -12.32 -10.78
N ARG A 238 8.74 -13.10 -11.87
CA ARG A 238 9.90 -13.09 -12.76
C ARG A 238 10.12 -11.70 -13.37
N GLU A 239 9.06 -11.05 -13.86
CA GLU A 239 9.14 -9.68 -14.39
C GLU A 239 9.65 -8.70 -13.33
N MET A 240 9.05 -8.74 -12.14
CA MET A 240 9.42 -7.89 -11.01
C MET A 240 10.91 -8.06 -10.66
N TRP A 241 11.38 -9.32 -10.62
CA TRP A 241 12.78 -9.63 -10.34
C TRP A 241 13.72 -9.13 -11.43
N CYS A 242 13.38 -9.34 -12.70
CA CYS A 242 14.17 -8.85 -13.84
C CYS A 242 14.34 -7.33 -13.78
N LYS A 243 13.27 -6.59 -13.51
CA LYS A 243 13.31 -5.13 -13.37
C LYS A 243 14.17 -4.69 -12.18
N MET A 244 14.01 -5.34 -11.03
CA MET A 244 14.78 -5.02 -9.83
C MET A 244 16.29 -5.27 -10.00
N LYS A 245 16.65 -6.40 -10.62
CA LYS A 245 18.06 -6.80 -10.83
C LYS A 245 18.65 -6.33 -12.15
N LYS A 246 17.87 -5.62 -12.99
CA LYS A 246 18.26 -5.22 -14.36
C LYS A 246 18.80 -6.42 -15.16
N SER A 247 18.11 -7.56 -15.06
CA SER A 247 18.49 -8.81 -15.71
C SER A 247 17.51 -9.16 -16.82
N ASP A 248 17.97 -9.94 -17.81
CA ASP A 248 17.11 -10.45 -18.86
C ASP A 248 16.24 -11.61 -18.36
N THR A 249 15.07 -11.78 -18.96
CA THR A 249 14.15 -12.87 -18.60
C THR A 249 14.75 -14.25 -18.86
N ALA A 250 15.68 -14.36 -19.82
CA ALA A 250 16.42 -15.59 -20.12
C ALA A 250 17.40 -16.02 -19.00
N ASP A 251 17.74 -15.11 -18.10
CA ASP A 251 18.63 -15.34 -16.96
C ASP A 251 17.86 -15.69 -15.69
N VAL A 252 16.53 -15.57 -15.69
CA VAL A 252 15.68 -15.88 -14.54
C VAL A 252 14.83 -17.12 -14.81
N ASN A 253 15.27 -18.26 -14.26
CA ASN A 253 14.51 -19.49 -14.28
C ASN A 253 13.50 -19.47 -13.13
N ALA A 254 12.20 -19.49 -13.44
CA ALA A 254 11.15 -19.51 -12.43
C ALA A 254 10.59 -20.92 -12.23
N TYR A 255 10.33 -21.29 -10.98
CA TYR A 255 9.92 -22.62 -10.56
C TYR A 255 8.74 -22.56 -9.60
N LEU A 256 7.85 -23.54 -9.72
CA LEU A 256 6.93 -23.95 -8.65
C LEU A 256 7.55 -25.14 -7.94
N TYR A 257 7.56 -25.12 -6.61
CA TYR A 257 7.99 -26.25 -5.78
C TYR A 257 6.86 -26.69 -4.86
N TRP A 258 6.33 -27.91 -5.06
CA TRP A 258 5.31 -28.47 -4.18
C TRP A 258 5.96 -29.18 -2.99
N THR A 259 5.74 -28.67 -1.78
CA THR A 259 6.39 -29.18 -0.56
C THR A 259 5.96 -30.60 -0.22
N ALA A 260 4.67 -30.90 -0.37
CA ALA A 260 4.13 -32.24 -0.13
C ALA A 260 4.69 -33.29 -1.10
N LEU A 261 5.07 -32.88 -2.31
CA LEU A 261 5.57 -33.77 -3.36
C LEU A 261 7.11 -33.77 -3.49
N ARG A 262 7.79 -32.78 -2.90
CA ARG A 262 9.21 -32.47 -3.13
C ARG A 262 9.54 -32.44 -4.61
N ARG A 263 8.71 -31.71 -5.37
CA ARG A 263 8.81 -31.65 -6.82
C ARG A 263 8.91 -30.21 -7.28
N ALA A 264 9.94 -29.92 -8.06
CA ALA A 264 10.10 -28.65 -8.77
C ALA A 264 9.66 -28.78 -10.23
N VAL A 265 8.91 -27.81 -10.73
CA VAL A 265 8.62 -27.65 -12.16
C VAL A 265 9.01 -26.25 -12.60
N LYS A 266 9.79 -26.18 -13.68
CA LYS A 266 10.18 -24.93 -14.32
C LYS A 266 9.04 -24.42 -15.22
N LEU A 267 8.81 -23.11 -15.23
CA LEU A 267 7.77 -22.44 -16.03
C LEU A 267 8.24 -21.88 -17.38
#